data_AF-A0A0D0IL67-F1
#
_entry.id   AF-A0A0D0IL67-F1
#
_cell.length_a   1.000
_cell.length_b   1.000
_cell.length_c   1.000
_cell.angle_alpha   90.00
_cell.angle_beta   90.00
_cell.angle_gamma   90.00
#
_symmetry.space_group_name_H-M   'P 1'
#
loop_
_entity.id
_entity.type
_entity.pdbx_description
1 polymer ?
#
loop_
_entity_poly.entity_id
_entity_poly.type
_entity_poly.pdbx_seq_one_letter_code
_entity_poly.pdbx_strand_id
1 'polypeptide(L)'
;MDSGNGVEYARFTVAFDATPVRTAVVDGEGIPLSINKWGRLGKTLGAGNPGVQERILNRTSEIIEVLRGLGLHPFIVGGTLLGAVRDGALLPHDDDADIAYLSDFTNPADVAAEGLRTGHALQNLGYELVRHSAAHMQLFFRTPEGDPDYYIDVFTAFFTADGMVNQPFHVRGRLREDQMVPFSNAAIGEHVYPAPADPEAWLVINYDENWRTPIPGYQLHTPETTRRRFNTWFGAFHFHRDFWNDWYADPNAPAFSEWHPGRDWIVQHETELSSPVVLELGAGDGDLAGRLTSAAPRRRVIASDFAYGPSTIARERGAIDGFETAHINLYRTLALASPARLGISGPFDIVANHFLDEVGHLARGNALRLVRMALRSGGSAVATLHGHPAEDIRFDDPTTWHLASYDLEREAKALGLGVEVIPIEQSAPQTPEDTSAENPTQRSDRRTYGARFTLSERPFPPKEESLRSQLKRLFLRARPQSQKEALSVLTERVAELERELDEYRRDSLRVAELMDLAEQRFTPGISPNTGEDRSPK
;
A
#
# COMPACT_ATOMS: atom_id res chain seq x y z
N MET A 1 -16.60 -11.08 30.34
CA MET A 1 -16.74 -9.83 31.10
C MET A 1 -17.48 -8.83 30.23
N ASP A 2 -18.29 -7.97 30.86
CA ASP A 2 -18.81 -6.73 30.28
C ASP A 2 -17.66 -5.73 30.13
N SER A 3 -17.49 -5.16 28.94
CA SER A 3 -16.43 -4.20 28.65
C SER A 3 -16.67 -2.80 29.19
N GLY A 4 -17.93 -2.44 29.49
CA GLY A 4 -18.30 -1.12 29.97
C GLY A 4 -18.19 -0.97 31.49
N ASN A 5 -18.35 -2.07 32.24
CA ASN A 5 -18.35 -2.06 33.71
C ASN A 5 -17.46 -3.13 34.37
N GLY A 6 -16.80 -3.99 33.57
CA GLY A 6 -15.90 -5.03 34.06
C GLY A 6 -16.60 -6.23 34.71
N VAL A 7 -17.94 -6.30 34.72
CA VAL A 7 -18.69 -7.39 35.36
C VAL A 7 -18.48 -8.70 34.61
N GLU A 8 -18.04 -9.74 35.32
CA GLU A 8 -17.93 -11.08 34.76
C GLU A 8 -19.29 -11.79 34.77
N TYR A 9 -19.94 -11.89 33.60
CA TYR A 9 -21.22 -12.62 33.48
C TYR A 9 -21.06 -14.14 33.50
N ALA A 10 -20.00 -14.67 32.91
CA ALA A 10 -19.70 -16.09 32.89
C ALA A 10 -18.21 -16.32 32.59
N ARG A 11 -17.67 -17.39 33.17
CA ARG A 11 -16.35 -17.94 32.85
C ARG A 11 -16.46 -19.45 32.89
N PHE A 12 -16.01 -20.09 31.82
CA PHE A 12 -15.94 -21.54 31.72
C PHE A 12 -14.67 -21.94 30.99
N THR A 13 -14.21 -23.16 31.26
CA THR A 13 -13.05 -23.76 30.58
C THR A 13 -13.58 -24.66 29.47
N VAL A 14 -13.05 -24.49 28.26
CA VAL A 14 -13.32 -25.37 27.12
C VAL A 14 -12.07 -26.22 26.88
N ALA A 15 -12.26 -27.52 26.67
CA ALA A 15 -11.21 -28.43 26.23
C ALA A 15 -11.38 -28.65 24.73
N PHE A 16 -10.32 -28.40 23.95
CA PHE A 16 -10.30 -28.70 22.52
C PHE A 16 -10.02 -30.19 22.27
N ASP A 17 -9.23 -30.81 23.15
CA ASP A 17 -8.88 -32.23 23.12
C ASP A 17 -8.70 -32.80 24.55
N ALA A 18 -8.23 -34.04 24.66
CA ALA A 18 -7.98 -34.71 25.94
C ALA A 18 -6.61 -34.35 26.57
N THR A 19 -5.82 -33.49 25.92
CA THR A 19 -4.47 -33.16 26.36
C THR A 19 -4.54 -32.25 27.59
N PRO A 20 -3.84 -32.56 28.71
CA PRO A 20 -3.94 -31.80 29.96
C PRO A 20 -3.08 -30.53 29.92
N VAL A 21 -3.17 -29.75 28.84
CA VAL A 21 -2.39 -28.52 28.62
C VAL A 21 -3.34 -27.37 28.38
N ARG A 22 -3.00 -26.19 28.93
CA ARG A 22 -3.75 -24.97 28.66
C ARG A 22 -3.30 -24.40 27.32
N THR A 23 -4.21 -24.26 26.37
CA THR A 23 -3.92 -23.56 25.12
C THR A 23 -3.59 -22.09 25.43
N ALA A 24 -2.47 -21.61 24.91
CA ALA A 24 -2.08 -20.21 24.96
C ALA A 24 -1.77 -19.74 23.53
N VAL A 25 -2.20 -18.53 23.20
CA VAL A 25 -1.83 -17.87 21.94
C VAL A 25 -0.70 -16.92 22.27
N VAL A 26 0.52 -17.34 21.97
CA VAL A 26 1.76 -16.62 22.30
C VAL A 26 2.68 -16.58 21.09
N ASP A 27 3.61 -15.63 21.05
CA ASP A 27 4.69 -15.62 20.06
C ASP A 27 5.80 -16.63 20.41
N GLY A 28 6.88 -16.65 19.61
CA GLY A 28 8.05 -17.51 19.84
C GLY A 28 8.80 -17.24 21.15
N GLU A 29 8.56 -16.08 21.78
CA GLU A 29 9.14 -15.67 23.07
C GLU A 29 8.19 -15.97 24.25
N GLY A 30 6.98 -16.46 23.98
CA GLY A 30 5.97 -16.74 25.00
C GLY A 30 5.12 -15.54 25.41
N ILE A 31 5.19 -14.42 24.67
CA ILE A 31 4.39 -13.22 24.92
C ILE A 31 2.96 -13.44 24.41
N PRO A 32 1.91 -13.20 25.24
CA PRO A 32 0.52 -13.33 24.80
C PRO A 32 0.17 -12.43 23.62
N LEU A 33 -0.45 -13.03 22.61
CA LEU A 33 -0.97 -12.33 21.43
C LEU A 33 -2.48 -12.11 21.56
N SER A 34 -2.97 -10.99 21.02
CA SER A 34 -4.41 -10.73 20.89
C SER A 34 -4.75 -10.24 19.50
N ILE A 35 -6.01 -10.42 19.11
CA ILE A 35 -6.53 -9.92 17.85
C ILE A 35 -6.74 -8.41 17.97
N ASN A 36 -6.02 -7.61 17.17
CA ASN A 36 -6.13 -6.16 17.15
C ASN A 36 -7.36 -5.70 16.32
N LYS A 37 -7.55 -4.36 16.23
CA LYS A 37 -8.64 -3.71 15.47
C LYS A 37 -8.69 -4.08 13.97
N TRP A 38 -7.64 -4.73 13.47
CA TRP A 38 -7.48 -5.17 12.09
C TRP A 38 -7.71 -6.66 11.90
N GLY A 39 -8.07 -7.40 12.95
CA GLY A 39 -8.23 -8.85 12.88
C GLY A 39 -6.91 -9.63 12.91
N ARG A 40 -5.77 -8.98 13.19
CA ARG A 40 -4.45 -9.62 13.26
C ARG A 40 -4.02 -9.93 14.68
N LEU A 41 -3.29 -11.03 14.86
CA LEU A 41 -2.60 -11.31 16.12
C LEU A 41 -1.40 -10.38 16.28
N GLY A 42 -1.38 -9.61 17.35
CA GLY A 42 -0.27 -8.71 17.71
C GLY A 42 0.07 -8.80 19.20
N LYS A 43 1.28 -8.35 19.54
CA LYS A 43 1.69 -8.13 20.93
C LYS A 43 0.78 -7.04 21.51
N THR A 44 0.21 -7.25 22.69
CA THR A 44 -0.58 -6.22 23.38
C THR A 44 0.27 -5.51 24.42
N LEU A 45 -0.12 -4.29 24.79
CA LEU A 45 0.45 -3.54 25.92
C LEU A 45 0.18 -4.21 27.30
N GLY A 46 -0.42 -5.40 27.33
CA GLY A 46 -0.78 -6.17 28.53
C GLY A 46 0.38 -6.95 29.18
N ALA A 47 0.04 -7.93 30.02
CA ALA A 47 0.93 -8.60 31.00
C ALA A 47 2.13 -9.40 30.44
N GLY A 48 2.49 -9.24 29.16
CA GLY A 48 3.61 -9.91 28.50
C GLY A 48 4.72 -9.01 27.94
N ASN A 49 4.56 -7.68 27.94
CA ASN A 49 5.63 -6.75 27.49
C ASN A 49 5.89 -5.65 28.54
N PRO A 50 6.53 -5.96 29.69
CA PRO A 50 6.73 -5.01 30.76
C PRO A 50 7.49 -3.75 30.30
N GLY A 51 6.97 -2.58 30.66
CA GLY A 51 7.61 -1.29 30.37
C GLY A 51 7.44 -0.79 28.94
N VAL A 52 6.79 -1.54 28.02
CA VAL A 52 6.55 -1.05 26.65
C VAL A 52 5.70 0.20 26.63
N GLN A 53 4.68 0.30 27.49
CA GLN A 53 3.84 1.49 27.61
C GLN A 53 4.70 2.72 27.95
N GLU A 54 5.61 2.58 28.92
CA GLU A 54 6.50 3.66 29.32
C GLU A 54 7.50 4.01 28.20
N ARG A 55 8.01 3.02 27.45
CA ARG A 55 8.84 3.27 26.26
C ARG A 55 8.07 4.05 25.18
N ILE A 56 6.82 3.67 24.91
CA ILE A 56 5.94 4.34 23.96
C ILE A 56 5.68 5.78 24.41
N LEU A 57 5.31 6.02 25.67
CA LEU A 57 5.03 7.37 26.19
C LEU A 57 6.27 8.28 26.12
N ASN A 58 7.43 7.78 26.56
CA ASN A 58 8.67 8.53 26.46
C ASN A 58 9.03 8.85 25.00
N ARG A 59 8.83 7.89 24.10
CA ARG A 59 9.10 8.10 22.67
C ARG A 59 8.10 9.06 22.04
N THR A 60 6.83 9.02 22.41
CA THR A 60 5.81 9.99 21.99
C THR A 60 6.22 11.40 22.38
N SER A 61 6.70 11.60 23.61
CA SER A 61 7.23 12.89 24.07
C SER A 61 8.42 13.36 23.22
N GLU A 62 9.37 12.48 22.92
CA GLU A 62 10.51 12.78 22.04
C GLU A 62 10.06 13.20 20.64
N ILE A 63 9.17 12.43 20.01
CA ILE A 63 8.69 12.71 18.65
C ILE A 63 7.92 14.04 18.60
N ILE A 64 7.13 14.36 19.63
CA ILE A 64 6.47 15.66 19.73
C ILE A 64 7.49 16.81 19.74
N GLU A 65 8.56 16.70 20.52
CA GLU A 65 9.60 17.73 20.55
C GLU A 65 10.39 17.80 19.24
N VAL A 66 10.65 16.67 18.59
CA VAL A 66 11.25 16.64 17.24
C VAL A 66 10.37 17.36 16.22
N LEU A 67 9.07 17.06 16.19
CA LEU A 67 8.13 17.71 15.27
C LEU A 67 8.02 19.22 15.54
N ARG A 68 8.02 19.64 16.82
CA ARG A 68 8.11 21.07 17.19
C ARG A 68 9.41 21.71 16.72
N GLY A 69 10.53 21.01 16.84
CA GLY A 69 11.83 21.45 16.31
C GLY A 69 11.85 21.64 14.79
N LEU A 70 11.00 20.90 14.07
CA LEU A 70 10.75 21.09 12.63
C LEU A 70 9.78 22.23 12.32
N GLY A 71 9.29 22.95 13.34
CA GLY A 71 8.33 24.05 13.19
C GLY A 71 6.88 23.61 13.04
N LEU A 72 6.55 22.36 13.38
CA LEU A 72 5.20 21.82 13.27
C LEU A 72 4.43 21.93 14.59
N HIS A 73 3.11 21.75 14.52
CA HIS A 73 2.20 21.82 15.66
C HIS A 73 1.65 20.43 16.03
N PRO A 74 2.41 19.58 16.73
CA PRO A 74 2.01 18.22 17.08
C PRO A 74 1.05 18.14 18.28
N PHE A 75 0.20 17.12 18.29
CA PHE A 75 -0.77 16.78 19.31
C PHE A 75 -1.13 15.28 19.24
N ILE A 76 -1.60 14.69 20.34
CA ILE A 76 -2.03 13.28 20.34
C ILE A 76 -3.44 13.12 19.75
N VAL A 77 -3.67 12.02 19.04
CA VAL A 77 -4.96 11.69 18.39
C VAL A 77 -5.33 10.21 18.61
N GLY A 78 -6.37 9.73 17.94
CA GLY A 78 -6.65 8.30 17.85
C GLY A 78 -6.90 7.62 19.21
N GLY A 79 -6.37 6.39 19.33
CA GLY A 79 -6.47 5.58 20.54
C GLY A 79 -5.74 6.22 21.72
N THR A 80 -4.65 6.95 21.43
CA THR A 80 -3.86 7.67 22.43
C THR A 80 -4.66 8.81 23.09
N LEU A 81 -5.33 9.65 22.29
CA LEU A 81 -6.20 10.71 22.82
C LEU A 81 -7.43 10.13 23.55
N LEU A 82 -8.03 9.08 23.00
CA LEU A 82 -9.18 8.40 23.63
C LEU A 82 -8.80 7.86 25.01
N GLY A 83 -7.67 7.16 25.11
CA GLY A 83 -7.14 6.66 26.37
C GLY A 83 -6.87 7.77 27.37
N ALA A 84 -6.24 8.88 26.94
CA ALA A 84 -5.97 10.04 27.78
C ALA A 84 -7.25 10.67 28.37
N VAL A 85 -8.27 10.89 27.54
CA VAL A 85 -9.49 11.61 27.94
C VAL A 85 -10.47 10.70 28.71
N ARG A 86 -10.56 9.41 28.34
CA ARG A 86 -11.53 8.49 28.94
C ARG A 86 -10.99 7.78 30.17
N ASP A 87 -9.75 7.26 30.07
CA ASP A 87 -9.22 6.29 31.02
C ASP A 87 -7.99 6.85 31.80
N GLY A 88 -7.39 7.95 31.33
CA GLY A 88 -6.15 8.52 31.88
C GLY A 88 -4.92 7.64 31.67
N ALA A 89 -5.02 6.64 30.77
CA ALA A 89 -4.02 5.61 30.50
C ALA A 89 -4.05 5.23 29.00
N LEU A 90 -2.99 4.60 28.49
CA LEU A 90 -3.06 3.94 27.18
C LEU A 90 -4.09 2.81 27.22
N LEU A 91 -4.75 2.58 26.08
CA LEU A 91 -5.73 1.50 25.98
C LEU A 91 -5.02 0.14 26.12
N PRO A 92 -5.50 -0.79 26.98
CA PRO A 92 -4.79 -2.05 27.24
C PRO A 92 -4.57 -2.95 26.01
N HIS A 93 -5.35 -2.74 24.96
CA HIS A 93 -5.36 -3.50 23.71
C HIS A 93 -4.79 -2.72 22.53
N ASP A 94 -4.29 -1.49 22.73
CA ASP A 94 -3.45 -0.84 21.73
C ASP A 94 -2.09 -1.57 21.64
N ASP A 95 -1.34 -1.27 20.59
CA ASP A 95 0.04 -1.70 20.37
C ASP A 95 0.97 -0.53 19.98
N ASP A 96 0.42 0.69 19.91
CA ASP A 96 1.05 1.88 19.35
C ASP A 96 0.67 3.17 20.10
N ALA A 97 1.20 4.30 19.61
CA ALA A 97 0.69 5.62 19.92
C ALA A 97 0.49 6.45 18.64
N ASP A 98 -0.52 7.30 18.65
CA ASP A 98 -0.90 8.15 17.53
C ASP A 98 -0.60 9.62 17.81
N ILE A 99 0.20 10.23 16.92
CA ILE A 99 0.48 11.67 16.89
C ILE A 99 -0.05 12.24 15.59
N ALA A 100 -0.66 13.42 15.63
CA ALA A 100 -0.87 14.24 14.44
C ALA A 100 -0.15 15.57 14.61
N TYR A 101 0.18 16.24 13.51
CA TYR A 101 0.50 17.66 13.54
C TYR A 101 -0.47 18.44 12.67
N LEU A 102 -0.84 19.64 13.12
CA LEU A 102 -1.71 20.54 12.37
C LEU A 102 -0.89 21.29 11.33
N SER A 103 -1.20 21.07 10.05
CA SER A 103 -0.66 21.80 8.91
C SER A 103 -1.33 23.17 8.77
N ASP A 104 -0.53 24.18 8.45
CA ASP A 104 -1.03 25.51 8.07
C ASP A 104 -1.64 25.52 6.65
N PHE A 105 -1.36 24.49 5.85
CA PHE A 105 -1.88 24.38 4.50
C PHE A 105 -3.32 23.87 4.49
N THR A 106 -4.14 24.46 3.62
CA THR A 106 -5.53 24.05 3.42
C THR A 106 -5.76 23.28 2.11
N ASN A 107 -4.77 23.30 1.23
CA ASN A 107 -4.78 22.59 -0.04
C ASN A 107 -4.12 21.21 0.13
N PRO A 108 -4.82 20.10 -0.19
CA PRO A 108 -4.28 18.75 -0.04
C PRO A 108 -2.94 18.50 -0.75
N ALA A 109 -2.66 19.17 -1.87
CA ALA A 109 -1.39 19.02 -2.57
C ALA A 109 -0.21 19.58 -1.78
N ASP A 110 -0.40 20.75 -1.13
CA ASP A 110 0.61 21.38 -0.29
C ASP A 110 0.82 20.57 1.00
N VAL A 111 -0.27 20.05 1.57
CA VAL A 111 -0.25 19.11 2.71
C VAL A 111 0.52 17.83 2.37
N ALA A 112 0.29 17.25 1.18
CA ALA A 112 1.03 16.08 0.72
C ALA A 112 2.53 16.38 0.56
N ALA A 113 2.89 17.54 0.02
CA ALA A 113 4.27 17.98 -0.11
C ALA A 113 4.93 18.22 1.26
N GLU A 114 4.20 18.77 2.23
CA GLU A 114 4.63 18.89 3.63
C GLU A 114 4.88 17.53 4.28
N GLY A 115 3.91 16.61 4.27
CA GLY A 115 4.08 15.27 4.85
C GLY A 115 5.22 14.46 4.24
N LEU A 116 5.49 14.64 2.93
CA LEU A 116 6.66 14.08 2.28
C LEU A 116 7.97 14.71 2.81
N ARG A 117 8.05 16.04 2.91
CA ARG A 117 9.22 16.74 3.50
C ARG A 117 9.45 16.35 4.95
N THR A 118 8.40 16.31 5.77
CA THR A 118 8.48 15.94 7.18
C THR A 118 9.07 14.55 7.35
N GLY A 119 8.54 13.54 6.63
CA GLY A 119 9.13 12.21 6.76
C GLY A 119 10.55 12.10 6.19
N HIS A 120 10.96 12.90 5.19
CA HIS A 120 12.38 12.96 4.79
C HIS A 120 13.25 13.56 5.90
N ALA A 121 12.76 14.59 6.60
CA ALA A 121 13.46 15.17 7.74
C ALA A 121 13.62 14.14 8.88
N LEU A 122 12.57 13.38 9.19
CA LEU A 122 12.63 12.30 10.18
C LEU A 122 13.63 11.19 9.76
N GLN A 123 13.63 10.78 8.49
CA GLN A 123 14.62 9.82 7.99
C GLN A 123 16.05 10.34 8.10
N ASN A 124 16.28 11.63 7.81
CA ASN A 124 17.60 12.26 7.98
C ASN A 124 18.05 12.35 9.44
N LEU A 125 17.10 12.35 10.39
CA LEU A 125 17.36 12.25 11.82
C LEU A 125 17.60 10.80 12.29
N GLY A 126 17.50 9.82 11.39
CA GLY A 126 17.78 8.42 11.68
C GLY A 126 16.55 7.58 12.04
N TYR A 127 15.33 8.13 11.95
CA TYR A 127 14.13 7.34 12.19
C TYR A 127 13.86 6.36 11.06
N GLU A 128 13.68 5.08 11.42
CA GLU A 128 13.11 4.09 10.52
C GLU A 128 11.62 4.36 10.36
N LEU A 129 11.17 4.55 9.11
CA LEU A 129 9.76 4.80 8.85
C LEU A 129 9.21 4.06 7.65
N VAL A 130 7.93 3.76 7.74
CA VAL A 130 7.10 3.23 6.67
C VAL A 130 6.04 4.25 6.33
N ARG A 131 5.78 4.46 5.04
CA ARG A 131 4.72 5.36 4.59
C ARG A 131 3.50 4.58 4.15
N HIS A 132 2.34 4.97 4.67
CA HIS A 132 1.04 4.47 4.27
C HIS A 132 0.37 5.37 3.23
N SER A 133 0.63 6.67 3.31
CA SER A 133 0.25 7.70 2.33
C SER A 133 1.23 8.88 2.38
N ALA A 134 0.96 9.96 1.64
CA ALA A 134 1.71 11.20 1.76
C ALA A 134 1.48 11.92 3.11
N ALA A 135 0.40 11.59 3.83
CA ALA A 135 -0.02 12.24 5.07
C ALA A 135 -0.07 11.30 6.29
N HIS A 136 0.36 10.05 6.15
CA HIS A 136 0.44 9.05 7.22
C HIS A 136 1.75 8.25 7.11
N MET A 137 2.55 8.33 8.16
CA MET A 137 3.80 7.60 8.31
C MET A 137 3.86 6.91 9.68
N GLN A 138 4.46 5.73 9.71
CA GLN A 138 4.63 4.90 10.88
C GLN A 138 6.13 4.82 11.20
N LEU A 139 6.52 5.23 12.41
CA LEU A 139 7.90 5.18 12.89
C LEU A 139 8.12 3.89 13.68
N PHE A 140 9.11 3.10 13.29
CA PHE A 140 9.40 1.81 13.92
C PHE A 140 10.52 1.93 14.94
N PHE A 141 10.33 1.26 16.08
CA PHE A 141 11.33 1.14 17.13
C PHE A 141 11.59 -0.34 17.38
N ARG A 142 12.87 -0.70 17.43
CA ARG A 142 13.33 -2.08 17.54
C ARG A 142 13.91 -2.38 18.92
N THR A 143 13.85 -3.64 19.31
CA THR A 143 14.60 -4.18 20.45
C THR A 143 16.11 -4.13 20.17
N PRO A 144 16.99 -4.26 21.19
CA PRO A 144 18.42 -4.39 20.98
C PRO A 144 18.83 -5.52 20.03
N GLU A 145 18.01 -6.59 19.96
CA GLU A 145 18.18 -7.75 19.09
C GLU A 145 17.78 -7.45 17.64
N GLY A 146 17.07 -6.34 17.40
CA GLY A 146 16.66 -5.87 16.07
C GLY A 146 15.21 -6.20 15.71
N ASP A 147 14.46 -6.84 16.60
CA ASP A 147 13.05 -7.17 16.38
C ASP A 147 12.14 -5.95 16.54
N PRO A 148 11.01 -5.86 15.82
CA PRO A 148 10.02 -4.80 16.07
C PRO A 148 9.51 -4.84 17.52
N ASP A 149 9.65 -3.73 18.26
CA ASP A 149 9.15 -3.58 19.64
C ASP A 149 7.79 -2.88 19.65
N TYR A 150 7.73 -1.66 19.11
CA TYR A 150 6.52 -0.85 18.97
C TYR A 150 6.67 0.15 17.82
N TYR A 151 5.58 0.84 17.49
CA TYR A 151 5.59 1.91 16.52
C TYR A 151 4.81 3.13 16.99
N ILE A 152 5.08 4.27 16.35
CA ILE A 152 4.32 5.51 16.54
C ILE A 152 3.82 5.96 15.18
N ASP A 153 2.50 6.12 15.06
CA ASP A 153 1.90 6.70 13.88
C ASP A 153 1.94 8.22 13.94
N VAL A 154 2.36 8.84 12.83
CA VAL A 154 2.39 10.28 12.65
C VAL A 154 1.53 10.66 11.45
N PHE A 155 0.46 11.41 11.74
CA PHE A 155 -0.49 11.91 10.75
C PHE A 155 -0.32 13.40 10.49
N THR A 156 -0.78 13.85 9.33
CA THR A 156 -0.90 15.28 9.01
C THR A 156 -2.37 15.70 9.10
N ALA A 157 -2.74 16.47 10.12
CA ALA A 157 -4.06 17.04 10.25
C ALA A 157 -4.14 18.41 9.55
N PHE A 158 -5.27 18.75 8.93
CA PHE A 158 -5.42 20.05 8.25
C PHE A 158 -6.89 20.44 8.05
N PHE A 159 -7.14 21.75 7.95
CA PHE A 159 -8.44 22.28 7.57
C PHE A 159 -8.55 22.44 6.07
N THR A 160 -9.66 22.00 5.46
CA THR A 160 -9.99 22.39 4.09
C THR A 160 -10.81 23.68 4.07
N ALA A 161 -10.78 24.39 2.93
CA ALA A 161 -11.47 25.68 2.77
C ALA A 161 -12.99 25.65 3.02
N ASP A 162 -13.59 24.46 3.04
CA ASP A 162 -15.00 24.23 3.39
C ASP A 162 -15.25 24.11 4.91
N GLY A 163 -14.24 24.37 5.74
CA GLY A 163 -14.33 24.33 7.20
C GLY A 163 -14.32 22.93 7.80
N MET A 164 -13.90 21.92 7.03
CA MET A 164 -13.76 20.55 7.52
C MET A 164 -12.33 20.31 8.00
N VAL A 165 -12.17 19.70 9.18
CA VAL A 165 -10.90 19.15 9.63
C VAL A 165 -10.70 17.77 9.00
N ASN A 166 -9.45 17.44 8.69
CA ASN A 166 -9.06 16.18 8.07
C ASN A 166 -7.84 15.63 8.80
N GLN A 167 -7.86 14.35 9.16
CA GLN A 167 -6.67 13.54 9.47
C GLN A 167 -6.72 12.33 8.52
N PRO A 168 -5.92 12.32 7.44
CA PRO A 168 -5.98 11.32 6.38
C PRO A 168 -5.73 9.91 6.87
N PHE A 169 -6.83 9.20 7.12
CA PHE A 169 -6.96 7.77 7.40
C PHE A 169 -8.46 7.49 7.66
N HIS A 170 -9.07 8.31 8.53
CA HIS A 170 -10.48 8.17 8.94
C HIS A 170 -11.19 9.51 9.18
N VAL A 171 -10.54 10.46 9.86
CA VAL A 171 -11.20 11.68 10.37
C VAL A 171 -11.46 12.68 9.25
N ARG A 172 -12.74 12.93 8.97
CA ARG A 172 -13.19 14.12 8.25
C ARG A 172 -14.52 14.60 8.81
N GLY A 173 -14.54 15.80 9.38
CA GLY A 173 -15.74 16.36 10.00
C GLY A 173 -15.67 17.86 10.17
N ARG A 174 -16.80 18.47 10.57
CA ARG A 174 -16.83 19.88 10.93
C ARG A 174 -16.22 20.05 12.31
N LEU A 175 -15.23 20.91 12.41
CA LEU A 175 -14.64 21.36 13.66
C LEU A 175 -14.39 22.86 13.54
N ARG A 176 -14.74 23.63 14.57
CA ARG A 176 -14.38 25.06 14.56
C ARG A 176 -12.91 25.22 14.89
N GLU A 177 -12.31 26.29 14.40
CA GLU A 177 -10.90 26.57 14.66
C GLU A 177 -10.61 26.74 16.17
N ASP A 178 -11.53 27.37 16.92
CA ASP A 178 -11.44 27.54 18.38
C ASP A 178 -11.60 26.24 19.19
N GLN A 179 -12.09 25.17 18.56
CA GLN A 179 -12.12 23.81 19.13
C GLN A 179 -10.83 23.04 18.84
N MET A 180 -10.03 23.51 17.89
CA MET A 180 -8.73 22.91 17.57
C MET A 180 -7.60 23.64 18.29
N VAL A 181 -7.54 24.97 18.16
CA VAL A 181 -6.45 25.81 18.67
C VAL A 181 -6.97 26.97 19.54
N PRO A 182 -6.17 27.45 20.52
CA PRO A 182 -4.87 26.93 20.94
C PRO A 182 -4.99 25.54 21.57
N PHE A 183 -3.97 24.69 21.39
CA PHE A 183 -3.98 23.34 21.96
C PHE A 183 -4.15 23.35 23.48
N SER A 184 -4.95 22.39 23.95
CA SER A 184 -5.05 22.05 25.37
C SER A 184 -4.00 20.99 25.73
N ASN A 185 -4.08 20.45 26.95
CA ASN A 185 -3.22 19.36 27.40
C ASN A 185 -4.08 18.18 27.88
N ALA A 186 -3.66 16.97 27.55
CA ALA A 186 -4.25 15.73 28.04
C ALA A 186 -3.16 14.87 28.71
N ALA A 187 -3.51 14.20 29.82
CA ALA A 187 -2.57 13.43 30.61
C ALA A 187 -2.75 11.92 30.42
N ILE A 188 -1.63 11.19 30.37
CA ILE A 188 -1.58 9.73 30.40
C ILE A 188 -0.57 9.35 31.50
N GLY A 189 -1.07 8.91 32.65
CA GLY A 189 -0.23 8.76 33.85
C GLY A 189 0.44 10.09 34.22
N GLU A 190 1.78 10.10 34.28
CA GLU A 190 2.57 11.31 34.58
C GLU A 190 2.93 12.14 33.34
N HIS A 191 2.67 11.60 32.14
CA HIS A 191 2.98 12.26 30.88
C HIS A 191 1.87 13.21 30.46
N VAL A 192 2.24 14.40 29.96
CA VAL A 192 1.30 15.43 29.51
C VAL A 192 1.57 15.76 28.05
N TYR A 193 0.55 15.62 27.21
CA TYR A 193 0.66 15.81 25.78
C TYR A 193 -0.25 16.95 25.29
N PRO A 194 0.15 17.68 24.23
CA PRO A 194 -0.75 18.59 23.54
C PRO A 194 -1.93 17.84 22.96
N ALA A 195 -3.12 18.41 23.08
CA ALA A 195 -4.38 17.89 22.55
C ALA A 195 -5.17 19.02 21.88
N PRO A 196 -6.20 18.72 21.07
CA PRO A 196 -7.11 19.74 20.56
C PRO A 196 -7.68 20.61 21.70
N ALA A 197 -8.03 21.87 21.43
CA ALA A 197 -8.61 22.77 22.43
C ALA A 197 -9.87 22.17 23.10
N ASP A 198 -10.67 21.45 22.30
CA ASP A 198 -11.83 20.66 22.70
C ASP A 198 -11.60 19.19 22.27
N PRO A 199 -10.98 18.36 23.13
CA PRO A 199 -10.71 16.96 22.83
C PRO A 199 -11.98 16.14 22.56
N GLU A 200 -13.08 16.47 23.23
CA GLU A 200 -14.33 15.73 23.09
C GLU A 200 -14.93 15.93 21.70
N ALA A 201 -14.90 17.15 21.16
CA ALA A 201 -15.35 17.41 19.79
C ALA A 201 -14.51 16.64 18.76
N TRP A 202 -13.20 16.50 18.96
CA TRP A 202 -12.36 15.66 18.10
C TRP A 202 -12.74 14.18 18.19
N LEU A 203 -12.94 13.66 19.40
CA LEU A 203 -13.32 12.26 19.64
C LEU A 203 -14.68 11.92 19.04
N VAL A 204 -15.64 12.84 19.06
CA VAL A 204 -16.94 12.67 18.38
C VAL A 204 -16.77 12.52 16.87
N ILE A 205 -15.85 13.26 16.24
CA ILE A 205 -15.59 13.09 14.79
C ILE A 205 -14.93 11.74 14.49
N ASN A 206 -14.12 11.21 15.41
CA ASN A 206 -13.35 9.98 15.20
C ASN A 206 -14.10 8.68 15.61
N TYR A 207 -15.00 8.75 16.58
CA TYR A 207 -15.63 7.58 17.22
C TYR A 207 -17.15 7.74 17.43
N ASP A 208 -17.75 8.80 16.88
CA ASP A 208 -19.14 9.21 17.09
C ASP A 208 -19.48 9.60 18.55
N GLU A 209 -20.74 9.99 18.80
CA GLU A 209 -21.24 10.44 20.11
C GLU A 209 -21.08 9.41 21.24
N ASN A 210 -20.89 8.13 20.91
CA ASN A 210 -20.81 7.02 21.87
C ASN A 210 -19.37 6.70 22.30
N TRP A 211 -18.37 7.52 21.95
CA TRP A 211 -16.95 7.27 22.21
C TRP A 211 -16.59 6.97 23.68
N ARG A 212 -17.41 7.44 24.63
CA ARG A 212 -17.24 7.17 26.07
C ARG A 212 -17.55 5.73 26.47
N THR A 213 -18.29 4.99 25.65
CA THR A 213 -18.66 3.60 25.93
C THR A 213 -17.73 2.65 25.17
N PRO A 214 -16.94 1.80 25.86
CA PRO A 214 -16.12 0.80 25.19
C PRO A 214 -16.99 -0.23 24.44
N ILE A 215 -16.81 -0.33 23.13
CA ILE A 215 -17.51 -1.29 22.26
C ILE A 215 -16.53 -2.44 21.92
N PRO A 216 -16.76 -3.68 22.42
CA PRO A 216 -15.94 -4.83 22.06
C PRO A 216 -16.01 -5.11 20.57
N GLY A 217 -14.85 -5.31 19.94
CA GLY A 217 -14.77 -5.56 18.50
C GLY A 217 -15.18 -4.34 17.67
N TYR A 218 -15.04 -3.12 18.20
CA TYR A 218 -15.26 -1.90 17.44
C TYR A 218 -14.49 -1.92 16.11
N GLN A 219 -15.21 -1.64 15.02
CA GLN A 219 -14.65 -1.51 13.69
C GLN A 219 -14.81 -0.08 13.21
N LEU A 220 -13.70 0.53 12.81
CA LEU A 220 -13.69 1.85 12.18
C LEU A 220 -14.34 1.76 10.80
N HIS A 221 -15.47 2.44 10.63
CA HIS A 221 -16.14 2.55 9.33
C HIS A 221 -15.90 3.93 8.72
N THR A 222 -14.88 4.04 7.86
CA THR A 222 -14.61 5.28 7.12
C THR A 222 -15.61 5.45 5.98
N PRO A 223 -16.35 6.59 5.88
CA PRO A 223 -17.23 6.85 4.75
C PRO A 223 -16.50 6.75 3.41
N GLU A 224 -17.14 6.13 2.41
CA GLU A 224 -16.52 5.88 1.09
C GLU A 224 -16.04 7.17 0.41
N THR A 225 -16.80 8.26 0.56
CA THR A 225 -16.44 9.57 0.03
C THR A 225 -15.16 10.12 0.67
N THR A 226 -14.98 9.93 1.97
CA THR A 226 -13.77 10.30 2.71
C THR A 226 -12.59 9.45 2.28
N ARG A 227 -12.77 8.12 2.21
CA ARG A 227 -11.74 7.16 1.78
C ARG A 227 -11.24 7.48 0.37
N ARG A 228 -12.15 7.67 -0.59
CA ARG A 228 -11.80 8.06 -1.97
C ARG A 228 -11.01 9.35 -2.01
N ARG A 229 -11.47 10.38 -1.29
CA ARG A 229 -10.83 11.70 -1.24
C ARG A 229 -9.40 11.61 -0.71
N PHE A 230 -9.18 10.89 0.39
CA PHE A 230 -7.85 10.69 0.95
C PHE A 230 -6.94 9.86 0.04
N ASN A 231 -7.44 8.78 -0.54
CA ASN A 231 -6.68 7.97 -1.50
C ASN A 231 -6.24 8.79 -2.72
N THR A 232 -7.11 9.66 -3.22
CA THR A 232 -6.80 10.55 -4.34
C THR A 232 -5.78 11.61 -3.96
N TRP A 233 -5.94 12.27 -2.81
CA TRP A 233 -5.07 13.38 -2.40
C TRP A 233 -3.68 12.91 -1.97
N PHE A 234 -3.61 11.79 -1.25
CA PHE A 234 -2.40 11.37 -0.54
C PHE A 234 -1.86 10.02 -1.01
N GLY A 235 -2.60 9.28 -1.84
CA GLY A 235 -2.25 7.94 -2.29
C GLY A 235 -2.47 6.87 -1.21
N ALA A 236 -2.42 5.62 -1.67
CA ALA A 236 -2.40 4.44 -0.80
C ALA A 236 -1.11 3.65 -1.11
N PHE A 237 -0.08 3.84 -0.29
CA PHE A 237 1.26 3.29 -0.52
C PHE A 237 1.48 1.90 0.11
N HIS A 238 0.50 1.37 0.82
CA HIS A 238 0.58 0.12 1.57
C HIS A 238 -0.40 -0.95 1.05
N PHE A 239 -1.00 -0.73 -0.11
CA PHE A 239 -2.04 -1.61 -0.66
C PHE A 239 -1.54 -3.06 -0.78
N HIS A 240 -2.18 -3.96 -0.01
CA HIS A 240 -1.80 -5.37 0.22
C HIS A 240 -0.35 -5.64 0.66
N ARG A 241 0.42 -4.64 1.13
CA ARG A 241 1.78 -4.88 1.62
C ARG A 241 1.79 -5.87 2.78
N ASP A 242 0.86 -5.67 3.70
CA ASP A 242 0.82 -6.49 4.91
C ASP A 242 0.36 -7.91 4.61
N PHE A 243 -0.51 -8.12 3.61
CA PHE A 243 -0.82 -9.46 3.10
C PHE A 243 0.46 -10.18 2.69
N TRP A 244 1.35 -9.50 1.94
CA TRP A 244 2.62 -10.09 1.53
C TRP A 244 3.60 -10.30 2.69
N ASN A 245 3.64 -9.39 3.68
CA ASN A 245 4.43 -9.63 4.89
C ASN A 245 3.94 -10.88 5.64
N ASP A 246 2.62 -11.01 5.82
CA ASP A 246 2.00 -12.14 6.52
C ASP A 246 2.21 -13.45 5.76
N TRP A 247 2.01 -13.43 4.43
CA TRP A 247 2.18 -14.59 3.55
C TRP A 247 3.59 -15.20 3.65
N TYR A 248 4.63 -14.37 3.56
CA TYR A 248 6.01 -14.84 3.62
C TYR A 248 6.51 -15.11 5.04
N ALA A 249 5.79 -14.63 6.07
CA ALA A 249 6.10 -14.93 7.47
C ALA A 249 5.49 -16.27 7.94
N ASP A 250 4.43 -16.75 7.28
CA ASP A 250 3.81 -18.03 7.64
C ASP A 250 4.70 -19.20 7.18
N PRO A 251 5.28 -19.99 8.11
CA PRO A 251 6.09 -21.16 7.75
C PRO A 251 5.26 -22.27 7.08
N ASN A 252 3.93 -22.21 7.17
CA ASN A 252 3.00 -23.12 6.51
C ASN A 252 2.43 -22.52 5.22
N ALA A 253 2.78 -21.27 4.87
CA ALA A 253 2.41 -20.75 3.56
C ALA A 253 3.00 -21.70 2.50
N PRO A 254 2.17 -22.21 1.58
CA PRO A 254 2.67 -23.11 0.56
C PRO A 254 3.75 -22.40 -0.23
N ALA A 255 4.91 -23.04 -0.41
CA ALA A 255 5.85 -22.64 -1.45
C ALA A 255 5.04 -22.65 -2.75
N PHE A 256 4.68 -21.46 -3.26
CA PHE A 256 3.57 -21.34 -4.19
C PHE A 256 4.00 -21.90 -5.55
N SER A 257 3.79 -23.20 -5.70
CA SER A 257 4.24 -23.99 -6.85
C SER A 257 3.58 -23.52 -8.13
N GLU A 258 2.46 -22.78 -8.05
CA GLU A 258 1.82 -22.14 -9.20
C GLU A 258 2.69 -21.05 -9.85
N TRP A 259 3.63 -20.43 -9.13
CA TRP A 259 4.57 -19.46 -9.70
C TRP A 259 5.80 -20.11 -10.35
N HIS A 260 6.05 -21.41 -10.09
CA HIS A 260 7.21 -22.12 -10.61
C HIS A 260 7.24 -22.21 -12.14
N PRO A 261 6.13 -22.53 -12.85
CA PRO A 261 6.13 -22.52 -14.31
C PRO A 261 6.52 -21.16 -14.91
N GLY A 262 6.04 -20.07 -14.32
CA GLY A 262 6.39 -18.71 -14.73
C GLY A 262 7.88 -18.40 -14.49
N ARG A 263 8.36 -18.70 -13.29
CA ARG A 263 9.78 -18.55 -12.92
C ARG A 263 10.69 -19.33 -13.87
N ASP A 264 10.39 -20.61 -14.07
CA ASP A 264 11.20 -21.51 -14.90
C ASP A 264 11.21 -21.06 -16.35
N TRP A 265 10.08 -20.55 -16.86
CA TRP A 265 10.02 -19.93 -18.17
C TRP A 265 10.95 -18.71 -18.27
N ILE A 266 10.96 -17.80 -17.29
CA ILE A 266 11.86 -16.62 -17.31
C ILE A 266 13.33 -17.08 -17.30
N VAL A 267 13.68 -18.07 -16.48
CA VAL A 267 15.05 -18.61 -16.41
C VAL A 267 15.46 -19.25 -17.75
N GLN A 268 14.56 -19.98 -18.42
CA GLN A 268 14.83 -20.54 -19.75
C GLN A 268 15.08 -19.47 -20.82
N HIS A 269 14.53 -18.26 -20.63
CA HIS A 269 14.70 -17.11 -21.53
C HIS A 269 15.79 -16.13 -21.03
N GLU A 270 16.65 -16.53 -20.09
CA GLU A 270 17.69 -15.65 -19.52
C GLU A 270 18.70 -15.14 -20.55
N THR A 271 18.88 -15.87 -21.66
CA THR A 271 19.72 -15.47 -22.79
C THR A 271 19.14 -14.31 -23.60
N GLU A 272 17.84 -14.01 -23.48
CA GLU A 272 17.19 -12.84 -24.09
C GLU A 272 17.36 -11.56 -23.26
N LEU A 273 17.71 -11.73 -21.98
CA LEU A 273 18.15 -10.65 -21.10
C LEU A 273 19.60 -10.37 -21.52
N SER A 274 19.86 -9.21 -22.12
CA SER A 274 21.15 -8.89 -22.74
C SER A 274 21.95 -7.85 -21.94
N SER A 275 21.31 -7.22 -20.95
CA SER A 275 21.92 -6.18 -20.15
C SER A 275 22.82 -6.75 -19.05
N PRO A 276 23.81 -5.97 -18.58
CA PRO A 276 24.64 -6.34 -17.43
C PRO A 276 23.88 -6.27 -16.10
N VAL A 277 22.71 -5.61 -16.06
CA VAL A 277 21.87 -5.45 -14.88
C VAL A 277 20.47 -5.97 -15.17
N VAL A 278 19.91 -6.77 -14.26
CA VAL A 278 18.49 -7.17 -14.24
C VAL A 278 17.85 -6.62 -12.98
N LEU A 279 16.70 -5.96 -13.12
CA LEU A 279 15.84 -5.56 -12.02
C LEU A 279 14.60 -6.46 -11.99
N GLU A 280 14.46 -7.27 -10.95
CA GLU A 280 13.26 -8.06 -10.71
C GLU A 280 12.25 -7.23 -9.91
N LEU A 281 11.00 -7.17 -10.38
CA LEU A 281 9.89 -6.51 -9.69
C LEU A 281 9.03 -7.54 -8.96
N GLY A 282 8.80 -7.34 -7.66
CA GLY A 282 8.02 -8.26 -6.83
C GLY A 282 8.77 -9.55 -6.55
N ALA A 283 10.03 -9.42 -6.13
CA ALA A 283 10.93 -10.56 -6.03
C ALA A 283 10.56 -11.56 -4.93
N GLY A 284 9.70 -11.17 -3.98
CA GLY A 284 9.29 -12.06 -2.91
C GLY A 284 10.48 -12.57 -2.12
N ASP A 285 10.63 -13.88 -2.04
CA ASP A 285 11.73 -14.55 -1.35
C ASP A 285 13.06 -14.57 -2.15
N GLY A 286 13.09 -13.99 -3.35
CA GLY A 286 14.27 -13.88 -4.20
C GLY A 286 14.67 -15.15 -4.96
N ASP A 287 13.80 -16.17 -5.05
CA ASP A 287 14.12 -17.43 -5.77
C ASP A 287 14.46 -17.19 -7.26
N LEU A 288 13.66 -16.38 -7.98
CA LEU A 288 13.94 -16.08 -9.39
C LEU A 288 15.26 -15.33 -9.55
N ALA A 289 15.48 -14.24 -8.81
CA ALA A 289 16.73 -13.50 -8.82
C ALA A 289 17.93 -14.42 -8.54
N GLY A 290 17.85 -15.30 -7.53
CA GLY A 290 18.94 -16.22 -7.19
C GLY A 290 19.28 -17.18 -8.33
N ARG A 291 18.26 -17.68 -9.05
CA ARG A 291 18.44 -18.53 -10.24
C ARG A 291 19.03 -17.75 -11.42
N LEU A 292 18.59 -16.52 -11.67
CA LEU A 292 19.14 -15.67 -12.72
C LEU A 292 20.60 -15.31 -12.45
N THR A 293 20.97 -15.01 -11.19
CA THR A 293 22.37 -14.78 -10.80
C THR A 293 23.20 -16.04 -11.04
N SER A 294 22.67 -17.22 -10.70
CA SER A 294 23.36 -18.50 -10.89
C SER A 294 23.54 -18.87 -12.38
N ALA A 295 22.56 -18.55 -13.22
CA ALA A 295 22.60 -18.80 -14.66
C ALA A 295 23.64 -17.91 -15.37
N ALA A 296 23.79 -16.65 -14.92
CA ALA A 296 24.73 -15.69 -15.48
C ALA A 296 25.57 -14.99 -14.39
N PRO A 297 26.65 -15.62 -13.87
CA PRO A 297 27.41 -15.11 -12.71
C PRO A 297 28.11 -13.76 -12.86
N ARG A 298 28.11 -13.15 -14.06
CA ARG A 298 28.67 -11.81 -14.32
C ARG A 298 27.61 -10.71 -14.35
N ARG A 299 26.35 -11.08 -14.16
CA ARG A 299 25.20 -10.18 -14.23
C ARG A 299 24.85 -9.72 -12.82
N ARG A 300 24.62 -8.43 -12.69
CA ARG A 300 24.09 -7.83 -11.46
C ARG A 300 22.57 -8.01 -11.47
N VAL A 301 22.04 -8.78 -10.52
CA VAL A 301 20.60 -9.02 -10.38
C VAL A 301 20.11 -8.36 -9.11
N ILE A 302 19.13 -7.47 -9.24
CA ILE A 302 18.55 -6.72 -8.14
C ILE A 302 17.13 -7.24 -7.90
N ALA A 303 16.96 -8.02 -6.83
CA ALA A 303 15.67 -8.48 -6.33
C ALA A 303 14.96 -7.32 -5.62
N SER A 304 13.87 -6.79 -6.19
CA SER A 304 13.14 -5.66 -5.58
C SER A 304 11.76 -6.03 -5.07
N ASP A 305 11.44 -5.55 -3.87
CA ASP A 305 10.14 -5.70 -3.25
C ASP A 305 9.78 -4.49 -2.38
N PHE A 306 8.50 -4.32 -2.05
CA PHE A 306 8.00 -3.28 -1.13
C PHE A 306 7.60 -3.86 0.23
N ALA A 307 7.45 -5.19 0.34
CA ALA A 307 7.25 -5.90 1.58
C ALA A 307 8.61 -6.20 2.23
N TYR A 308 8.66 -6.09 3.57
CA TYR A 308 9.90 -6.20 4.33
C TYR A 308 10.26 -7.65 4.64
N GLY A 309 9.28 -8.49 4.98
CA GLY A 309 9.47 -9.91 5.26
C GLY A 309 10.18 -10.64 4.10
N PRO A 310 9.65 -10.58 2.87
CA PRO A 310 10.24 -11.26 1.72
C PRO A 310 11.65 -10.76 1.40
N SER A 311 11.86 -9.43 1.50
CA SER A 311 13.18 -8.82 1.31
C SER A 311 14.24 -9.35 2.28
N THR A 312 13.86 -9.70 3.51
CA THR A 312 14.79 -10.30 4.49
C THR A 312 15.15 -11.73 4.10
N ILE A 313 14.17 -12.54 3.69
CA ILE A 313 14.41 -13.90 3.18
C ILE A 313 15.32 -13.86 1.93
N ALA A 314 15.04 -12.93 1.00
CA ALA A 314 15.85 -12.74 -0.20
C ALA A 314 17.30 -12.38 0.12
N ARG A 315 17.55 -11.54 1.14
CA ARG A 315 18.92 -11.21 1.60
C ARG A 315 19.66 -12.44 2.14
N GLU A 316 18.98 -13.29 2.91
CA GLU A 316 19.56 -14.52 3.46
C GLU A 316 19.92 -15.51 2.34
N ARG A 317 19.09 -15.60 1.30
CA ARG A 317 19.39 -16.39 0.08
C ARG A 317 20.49 -15.78 -0.78
N GLY A 318 20.62 -14.45 -0.75
CA GLY A 318 21.49 -13.63 -1.58
C GLY A 318 22.99 -13.68 -1.28
N ALA A 319 23.50 -14.74 -0.63
CA ALA A 319 24.94 -14.92 -0.36
C ALA A 319 25.75 -15.31 -1.63
N ILE A 320 25.35 -14.80 -2.79
CA ILE A 320 25.93 -15.09 -4.11
C ILE A 320 26.40 -13.77 -4.72
N ASP A 321 27.61 -13.76 -5.28
CA ASP A 321 28.16 -12.59 -5.96
C ASP A 321 27.25 -12.15 -7.12
N GLY A 322 26.99 -10.85 -7.22
CA GLY A 322 26.06 -10.28 -8.20
C GLY A 322 24.58 -10.27 -7.80
N PHE A 323 24.18 -10.83 -6.66
CA PHE A 323 22.81 -10.71 -6.14
C PHE A 323 22.70 -9.53 -5.17
N GLU A 324 21.69 -8.67 -5.38
CA GLU A 324 21.37 -7.54 -4.51
C GLU A 324 19.88 -7.50 -4.19
N THR A 325 19.52 -6.90 -3.06
CA THR A 325 18.11 -6.61 -2.74
C THR A 325 17.86 -5.11 -2.72
N ALA A 326 16.65 -4.69 -3.11
CA ALA A 326 16.26 -3.29 -3.10
C ALA A 326 14.81 -3.11 -2.64
N HIS A 327 14.56 -2.13 -1.78
CA HIS A 327 13.19 -1.76 -1.43
C HIS A 327 12.60 -0.78 -2.45
N ILE A 328 11.64 -1.22 -3.27
CA ILE A 328 10.95 -0.41 -4.28
C ILE A 328 9.44 -0.50 -4.09
N ASN A 329 8.81 0.64 -3.77
CA ASN A 329 7.36 0.73 -3.67
C ASN A 329 6.75 1.37 -4.93
N LEU A 330 6.21 0.53 -5.82
CA LEU A 330 5.61 0.95 -7.09
C LEU A 330 4.28 1.71 -6.94
N TYR A 331 3.66 1.76 -5.76
CA TYR A 331 2.54 2.69 -5.50
C TYR A 331 2.99 4.15 -5.37
N ARG A 332 4.31 4.41 -5.37
CA ARG A 332 4.89 5.75 -5.36
C ARG A 332 5.55 6.05 -6.70
N THR A 333 5.21 7.17 -7.32
CA THR A 333 5.88 7.66 -8.53
C THR A 333 7.40 7.80 -8.37
N LEU A 334 7.86 7.99 -7.14
CA LEU A 334 9.28 8.02 -6.79
C LEU A 334 10.04 6.74 -7.17
N ALA A 335 9.34 5.60 -7.31
CA ALA A 335 9.93 4.35 -7.79
C ALA A 335 10.48 4.46 -9.22
N LEU A 336 10.03 5.43 -10.02
CA LEU A 336 10.60 5.69 -11.35
C LEU A 336 12.05 6.21 -11.27
N ALA A 337 12.46 6.76 -10.13
CA ALA A 337 13.85 7.15 -9.89
C ALA A 337 14.73 5.98 -9.38
N SER A 338 14.16 4.79 -9.17
CA SER A 338 14.89 3.65 -8.61
C SER A 338 16.11 3.23 -9.41
N PRO A 339 16.10 3.15 -10.76
CA PRO A 339 17.30 2.78 -11.50
C PRO A 339 18.50 3.70 -11.18
N ALA A 340 18.29 5.02 -11.19
CA ALA A 340 19.33 5.99 -10.84
C ALA A 340 19.82 5.84 -9.39
N ARG A 341 18.89 5.62 -8.44
CA ARG A 341 19.22 5.41 -7.01
C ARG A 341 20.00 4.13 -6.76
N LEU A 342 19.77 3.11 -7.57
CA LEU A 342 20.48 1.83 -7.56
C LEU A 342 21.80 1.89 -8.35
N GLY A 343 22.19 3.06 -8.85
CA GLY A 343 23.43 3.23 -9.62
C GLY A 343 23.38 2.60 -11.01
N ILE A 344 22.19 2.34 -11.55
CA ILE A 344 22.01 1.85 -12.92
C ILE A 344 22.13 3.04 -13.87
N SER A 345 23.26 3.11 -14.59
CA SER A 345 23.60 4.21 -15.51
C SER A 345 23.54 3.84 -16.99
N GLY A 346 23.36 2.56 -17.31
CA GLY A 346 23.31 2.03 -18.68
C GLY A 346 22.07 1.18 -18.95
N PRO A 347 22.07 0.38 -20.03
CA PRO A 347 21.02 -0.58 -20.32
C PRO A 347 20.77 -1.52 -19.14
N PHE A 348 19.50 -1.77 -18.84
CA PHE A 348 19.08 -2.73 -17.83
C PHE A 348 17.83 -3.48 -18.30
N ASP A 349 17.72 -4.73 -17.86
CA ASP A 349 16.57 -5.57 -18.16
C ASP A 349 15.60 -5.58 -16.96
N ILE A 350 14.32 -5.85 -17.25
CA ILE A 350 13.29 -6.07 -16.21
C ILE A 350 12.70 -7.46 -16.33
N VAL A 351 12.53 -8.12 -15.18
CA VAL A 351 11.76 -9.36 -15.05
C VAL A 351 10.68 -9.20 -14.00
N ALA A 352 9.56 -9.90 -14.15
CA ALA A 352 8.45 -9.89 -13.20
C ALA A 352 7.70 -11.24 -13.26
N ASN A 353 7.74 -12.02 -12.18
CA ASN A 353 7.06 -13.32 -12.13
C ASN A 353 5.75 -13.23 -11.37
N HIS A 354 4.61 -13.33 -12.06
CA HIS A 354 3.26 -13.22 -11.48
C HIS A 354 3.01 -11.94 -10.68
N PHE A 355 3.81 -10.90 -10.92
CA PHE A 355 3.73 -9.64 -10.18
C PHE A 355 2.64 -8.71 -10.75
N LEU A 356 2.54 -8.60 -12.08
CA LEU A 356 1.70 -7.57 -12.72
C LEU A 356 0.19 -7.83 -12.52
N ASP A 357 -0.20 -9.09 -12.41
CA ASP A 357 -1.55 -9.56 -12.13
C ASP A 357 -1.92 -9.51 -10.64
N GLU A 358 -0.94 -9.51 -9.74
CA GLU A 358 -1.14 -9.55 -8.28
C GLU A 358 -0.90 -8.17 -7.62
N VAL A 359 -0.87 -7.10 -8.43
CA VAL A 359 -0.81 -5.71 -7.95
C VAL A 359 -1.93 -4.82 -8.49
N GLY A 360 -2.23 -3.77 -7.73
CA GLY A 360 -3.18 -2.74 -8.13
C GLY A 360 -2.70 -1.93 -9.34
N HIS A 361 -3.67 -1.36 -10.08
CA HIS A 361 -3.44 -0.60 -11.31
C HIS A 361 -2.44 0.57 -11.18
N LEU A 362 -2.33 1.20 -10.00
CA LEU A 362 -1.34 2.26 -9.76
C LEU A 362 0.10 1.73 -9.79
N ALA A 363 0.36 0.61 -9.09
CA ALA A 363 1.67 -0.03 -9.10
C ALA A 363 2.00 -0.60 -10.49
N ARG A 364 1.03 -1.26 -11.14
CA ARG A 364 1.19 -1.75 -12.51
C ARG A 364 1.51 -0.64 -13.51
N GLY A 365 0.86 0.51 -13.39
CA GLY A 365 1.16 1.69 -14.22
C GLY A 365 2.59 2.21 -14.06
N ASN A 366 3.17 2.15 -12.85
CA ASN A 366 4.57 2.50 -12.63
C ASN A 366 5.54 1.39 -13.07
N ALA A 367 5.16 0.12 -12.90
CA ALA A 367 5.93 -1.03 -13.42
C ALA A 367 6.07 -0.94 -14.95
N LEU A 368 4.99 -0.66 -15.68
CA LEU A 368 5.03 -0.48 -17.13
C LEU A 368 5.87 0.74 -17.56
N ARG A 369 5.91 1.81 -16.75
CA ARG A 369 6.83 2.94 -17.00
C ARG A 369 8.29 2.54 -16.82
N LEU A 370 8.62 1.74 -15.80
CA LEU A 370 9.96 1.17 -15.65
C LEU A 370 10.32 0.25 -16.81
N VAL A 371 9.39 -0.62 -17.26
CA VAL A 371 9.54 -1.45 -18.47
C VAL A 371 9.89 -0.59 -19.68
N ARG A 372 9.18 0.51 -19.91
CA ARG A 372 9.49 1.45 -20.99
C ARG A 372 10.88 2.07 -20.84
N MET A 373 11.30 2.42 -19.62
CA MET A 373 12.64 2.95 -19.36
C MET A 373 13.72 1.93 -19.67
N ALA A 374 13.55 0.67 -19.25
CA ALA A 374 14.45 -0.44 -19.55
C ALA A 374 14.62 -0.61 -21.07
N LEU A 375 13.51 -0.72 -21.81
CA LEU A 375 13.54 -0.86 -23.26
C LEU A 375 14.19 0.33 -23.97
N ARG A 376 13.93 1.57 -23.52
CA ARG A 376 14.58 2.78 -24.07
C ARG A 376 16.06 2.86 -23.76
N SER A 377 16.50 2.27 -22.65
CA SER A 377 17.92 2.19 -22.30
C SER A 377 18.67 1.18 -23.17
N GLY A 378 17.97 0.35 -23.97
CA GLY A 378 18.53 -0.71 -24.80
C GLY A 378 18.47 -2.09 -24.17
N GLY A 379 17.78 -2.25 -23.04
CA GLY A 379 17.53 -3.55 -22.42
C GLY A 379 16.24 -4.22 -22.90
N SER A 380 15.92 -5.33 -22.24
CA SER A 380 14.77 -6.21 -22.48
C SER A 380 13.80 -6.18 -21.30
N ALA A 381 12.55 -6.56 -21.52
CA ALA A 381 11.60 -6.76 -20.43
C ALA A 381 10.68 -7.95 -20.69
N VAL A 382 10.60 -8.85 -19.71
CA VAL A 382 9.73 -10.03 -19.74
C VAL A 382 8.97 -10.19 -18.44
N ALA A 383 7.75 -10.70 -18.51
CA ALA A 383 6.95 -11.03 -17.34
C ALA A 383 6.14 -12.31 -17.55
N THR A 384 5.67 -12.90 -16.47
CA THR A 384 4.70 -14.00 -16.49
C THR A 384 3.50 -13.63 -15.64
N LEU A 385 2.30 -14.07 -16.05
CA LEU A 385 1.04 -13.69 -15.41
C LEU A 385 0.04 -14.84 -15.50
N HIS A 386 -0.94 -14.84 -14.59
CA HIS A 386 -2.16 -15.62 -14.72
C HIS A 386 -3.15 -14.89 -15.63
N GLY A 387 -3.54 -15.55 -16.73
CA GLY A 387 -4.48 -14.99 -17.70
C GLY A 387 -5.96 -15.19 -17.35
N HIS A 388 -6.25 -16.13 -16.45
CA HIS A 388 -7.59 -16.46 -16.02
C HIS A 388 -7.72 -16.34 -14.49
N PRO A 389 -8.90 -15.92 -13.99
CA PRO A 389 -9.13 -15.83 -12.56
C PRO A 389 -9.01 -17.20 -11.87
N ALA A 390 -8.64 -17.17 -10.59
CA ALA A 390 -8.87 -18.31 -9.71
C ALA A 390 -10.38 -18.61 -9.61
N GLU A 391 -10.75 -19.85 -9.24
CA GLU A 391 -12.16 -20.22 -9.06
C GLU A 391 -12.82 -19.42 -7.93
N ASP A 392 -12.05 -19.06 -6.91
CA ASP A 392 -12.44 -18.36 -5.69
C ASP A 392 -11.77 -16.98 -5.60
N ILE A 393 -11.98 -16.12 -6.60
CA ILE A 393 -11.43 -14.75 -6.60
C ILE A 393 -11.81 -14.01 -5.31
N ARG A 394 -10.79 -13.49 -4.63
CA ARG A 394 -10.92 -12.72 -3.40
C ARG A 394 -10.17 -11.41 -3.49
N PHE A 395 -10.85 -10.31 -3.20
CA PHE A 395 -10.20 -8.99 -3.25
C PHE A 395 -9.20 -8.79 -2.12
N ASP A 396 -9.36 -9.47 -0.99
CA ASP A 396 -8.42 -9.42 0.14
C ASP A 396 -7.17 -10.30 -0.08
N ASP A 397 -7.19 -11.17 -1.08
CA ASP A 397 -6.12 -12.12 -1.42
C ASP A 397 -5.63 -11.90 -2.88
N PRO A 398 -4.54 -11.12 -3.06
CA PRO A 398 -3.94 -10.87 -4.37
C PRO A 398 -3.50 -12.12 -5.12
N THR A 399 -3.20 -13.23 -4.44
CA THR A 399 -2.74 -14.47 -5.10
C THR A 399 -3.84 -15.11 -5.94
N THR A 400 -5.10 -14.71 -5.75
CA THR A 400 -6.26 -15.20 -6.54
C THR A 400 -6.54 -14.37 -7.80
N TRP A 401 -5.80 -13.27 -7.99
CA TRP A 401 -6.07 -12.31 -9.06
C TRP A 401 -5.56 -12.80 -10.42
N HIS A 402 -5.85 -12.02 -11.46
CA HIS A 402 -5.41 -12.32 -12.82
C HIS A 402 -5.33 -11.04 -13.63
N LEU A 403 -4.61 -11.09 -14.74
CA LEU A 403 -4.62 -10.05 -15.75
C LEU A 403 -4.71 -10.71 -17.12
N ALA A 404 -5.87 -10.60 -17.76
CA ALA A 404 -6.05 -11.11 -19.11
C ALA A 404 -5.09 -10.42 -20.08
N SER A 405 -4.59 -11.16 -21.07
CA SER A 405 -3.61 -10.64 -22.05
C SER A 405 -4.08 -9.38 -22.77
N TYR A 406 -5.37 -9.31 -23.11
CA TYR A 406 -5.99 -8.13 -23.72
C TYR A 406 -5.93 -6.88 -22.81
N ASP A 407 -6.10 -7.05 -21.50
CA ASP A 407 -6.02 -5.94 -20.54
C ASP A 407 -4.58 -5.44 -20.40
N LEU A 408 -3.61 -6.38 -20.33
CA LEU A 408 -2.19 -6.05 -20.31
C LEU A 408 -1.78 -5.30 -21.59
N GLU A 409 -2.17 -5.80 -22.77
CA GLU A 409 -1.90 -5.15 -24.05
C GLU A 409 -2.47 -3.74 -24.11
N ARG A 410 -3.71 -3.54 -23.64
CA ARG A 410 -4.37 -2.23 -23.61
C ARG A 410 -3.61 -1.24 -22.71
N GLU A 411 -3.25 -1.66 -21.51
CA GLU A 411 -2.52 -0.81 -20.56
C GLU A 411 -1.10 -0.49 -21.04
N ALA A 412 -0.39 -1.49 -21.58
CA ALA A 412 0.93 -1.31 -22.17
C ALA A 412 0.90 -0.35 -23.36
N LYS A 413 -0.08 -0.51 -24.26
CA LYS A 413 -0.27 0.37 -25.42
C LYS A 413 -0.52 1.82 -25.04
N ALA A 414 -1.23 2.08 -23.94
CA ALA A 414 -1.44 3.44 -23.44
C ALA A 414 -0.12 4.14 -23.05
N LEU A 415 0.96 3.39 -22.82
CA LEU A 415 2.29 3.88 -22.50
C LEU A 415 3.28 3.76 -23.68
N GLY A 416 2.79 3.43 -24.88
CA GLY A 416 3.62 3.26 -26.08
C GLY A 416 4.43 1.95 -26.09
N LEU A 417 3.94 0.92 -25.40
CA LEU A 417 4.53 -0.41 -25.39
C LEU A 417 3.72 -1.37 -26.27
N GLY A 418 4.41 -2.34 -26.89
CA GLY A 418 3.82 -3.56 -27.44
C GLY A 418 4.03 -4.73 -26.49
N VAL A 419 3.18 -5.75 -26.59
CA VAL A 419 3.28 -7.00 -25.81
C VAL A 419 3.15 -8.16 -26.78
N GLU A 420 4.13 -9.05 -26.76
CA GLU A 420 4.06 -10.37 -27.40
C GLU A 420 3.68 -11.39 -26.33
N VAL A 421 2.53 -12.03 -26.51
CA VAL A 421 1.98 -13.03 -25.58
C VAL A 421 2.44 -14.42 -25.99
N ILE A 422 3.11 -15.11 -25.09
CA ILE A 422 3.72 -16.42 -25.32
C ILE A 422 3.03 -17.44 -24.39
N PRO A 423 2.36 -18.47 -24.93
CA PRO A 423 1.78 -19.52 -24.11
C PRO A 423 2.86 -20.27 -23.32
N ILE A 424 2.60 -20.53 -22.03
CA ILE A 424 3.47 -21.36 -21.20
C ILE A 424 2.77 -22.71 -21.03
N GLU A 425 3.38 -23.77 -21.54
CA GLU A 425 2.86 -25.12 -21.33
C GLU A 425 2.99 -25.49 -19.85
N GLN A 426 1.86 -25.70 -19.18
CA GLN A 426 1.85 -26.25 -17.84
C GLN A 426 2.10 -27.76 -17.94
N SER A 427 3.29 -28.20 -17.51
CA SER A 427 3.60 -29.64 -17.41
C SER A 427 2.57 -30.35 -16.54
N ALA A 428 2.02 -31.47 -17.01
CA ALA A 428 1.29 -32.39 -16.14
C ALA A 428 2.22 -32.87 -15.00
N PRO A 429 1.74 -32.99 -13.75
CA PRO A 429 2.60 -33.34 -12.62
C PRO A 429 3.31 -34.68 -12.85
N GLN A 430 4.63 -34.69 -12.70
CA GLN A 430 5.50 -35.86 -12.88
C GLN A 430 5.67 -36.67 -11.58
N THR A 431 4.61 -36.98 -10.84
CA THR A 431 4.68 -38.04 -9.81
C THR A 431 3.28 -38.45 -9.31
N PRO A 432 2.95 -39.75 -9.21
CA PRO A 432 1.70 -40.23 -8.59
C PRO A 432 1.67 -40.20 -7.05
N GLU A 433 2.74 -39.78 -6.37
CA GLU A 433 2.89 -39.95 -4.92
C GLU A 433 2.34 -38.80 -4.06
N ASP A 434 1.92 -37.69 -4.66
CA ASP A 434 1.35 -36.54 -3.93
C ASP A 434 -0.17 -36.68 -3.69
N THR A 435 -0.62 -37.91 -3.40
CA THR A 435 -2.04 -38.28 -3.27
C THR A 435 -2.54 -38.31 -1.81
N SER A 436 -1.77 -37.79 -0.85
CA SER A 436 -2.24 -37.63 0.54
C SER A 436 -2.94 -36.29 0.81
N ALA A 437 -3.05 -35.39 -0.17
CA ALA A 437 -3.94 -34.24 -0.09
C ALA A 437 -5.39 -34.71 -0.35
N GLU A 438 -6.17 -34.85 0.72
CA GLU A 438 -7.63 -35.06 0.68
C GLU A 438 -8.34 -33.83 0.07
N ASN A 439 -8.23 -33.61 -1.26
CA ASN A 439 -9.23 -32.93 -2.10
C ASN A 439 -8.77 -32.84 -3.57
N PRO A 440 -9.20 -33.76 -4.46
CA PRO A 440 -8.86 -33.75 -5.89
C PRO A 440 -9.55 -32.63 -6.71
N THR A 441 -10.22 -31.66 -6.09
CA THR A 441 -11.07 -30.65 -6.75
C THR A 441 -10.44 -29.27 -6.90
N GLN A 442 -9.22 -29.01 -6.43
CA GLN A 442 -8.52 -27.72 -6.63
C GLN A 442 -7.47 -27.84 -7.73
N ARG A 443 -7.88 -27.82 -9.00
CA ARG A 443 -6.96 -27.63 -10.14
C ARG A 443 -7.21 -26.25 -10.71
N SER A 444 -6.27 -25.32 -10.57
CA SER A 444 -6.44 -23.96 -11.09
C SER A 444 -6.23 -23.93 -12.62
N ASP A 445 -7.28 -23.63 -13.39
CA ASP A 445 -7.22 -23.35 -14.86
C ASP A 445 -6.78 -21.89 -15.11
N ARG A 446 -5.87 -21.36 -14.28
CA ARG A 446 -5.46 -19.94 -14.28
C ARG A 446 -4.64 -19.53 -15.51
N ARG A 447 -4.40 -20.47 -16.45
CA ARG A 447 -3.51 -20.44 -17.63
C ARG A 447 -2.44 -19.35 -17.57
N THR A 448 -1.26 -19.78 -17.16
CA THR A 448 -0.06 -18.93 -17.15
C THR A 448 0.37 -18.58 -18.57
N TYR A 449 0.76 -17.33 -18.79
CA TYR A 449 1.35 -16.88 -20.04
C TYR A 449 2.57 -15.99 -19.79
N GLY A 450 3.52 -16.03 -20.73
CA GLY A 450 4.65 -15.13 -20.79
C GLY A 450 4.30 -13.89 -21.61
N ALA A 451 4.88 -12.76 -21.24
CA ALA A 451 4.73 -11.47 -21.90
C ALA A 451 6.11 -10.90 -22.18
N ARG A 452 6.45 -10.73 -23.46
CA ARG A 452 7.66 -9.99 -23.90
C ARG A 452 7.25 -8.59 -24.32
N PHE A 453 7.87 -7.58 -23.72
CA PHE A 453 7.53 -6.18 -24.01
C PHE A 453 8.44 -5.60 -25.10
N THR A 454 7.87 -4.72 -25.92
CA THR A 454 8.58 -4.01 -27.00
C THR A 454 8.21 -2.53 -26.99
N LEU A 455 9.03 -1.67 -27.61
CA LEU A 455 8.62 -0.29 -27.89
C LEU A 455 7.69 -0.28 -29.09
N SER A 456 6.51 0.34 -28.95
CA SER A 456 5.62 0.52 -30.08
C SER A 456 6.09 1.69 -30.94
N GLU A 457 6.18 1.49 -32.26
CA GLU A 457 6.41 2.57 -33.23
C GLU A 457 5.18 3.45 -33.45
N ARG A 458 4.01 3.06 -32.91
CA ARG A 458 2.76 3.79 -33.12
C ARG A 458 2.68 4.99 -32.17
N PRO A 459 2.26 6.17 -32.66
CA PRO A 459 2.00 7.32 -31.78
C PRO A 459 0.97 6.94 -30.70
N PHE A 460 1.11 7.54 -29.52
CA PHE A 460 0.16 7.37 -28.41
C PHE A 460 -1.27 7.44 -28.96
N PRO A 461 -2.15 6.48 -28.64
CA PRO A 461 -3.51 6.52 -29.14
C PRO A 461 -4.12 7.87 -28.74
N PRO A 462 -4.70 8.64 -29.68
CA PRO A 462 -5.47 9.83 -29.30
C PRO A 462 -6.52 9.38 -28.28
N LYS A 463 -6.73 10.17 -27.21
CA LYS A 463 -7.74 9.92 -26.16
C LYS A 463 -8.99 9.31 -26.81
N GLU A 464 -9.22 8.01 -26.59
CA GLU A 464 -10.37 7.34 -27.19
C GLU A 464 -11.63 8.07 -26.72
N GLU A 465 -12.42 8.59 -27.65
CA GLU A 465 -13.80 8.94 -27.38
C GLU A 465 -14.49 7.65 -26.91
N SER A 466 -14.75 7.60 -25.60
CA SER A 466 -15.35 6.47 -24.91
C SER A 466 -16.50 5.85 -25.71
N LEU A 467 -16.52 4.51 -25.83
CA LEU A 467 -17.65 3.70 -26.31
C LEU A 467 -19.02 4.18 -25.78
N ARG A 468 -19.02 4.82 -24.60
CA ARG A 468 -20.17 5.46 -23.95
C ARG A 468 -20.78 6.57 -24.82
N SER A 469 -19.97 7.36 -25.54
CA SER A 469 -20.40 8.39 -26.49
C SER A 469 -21.04 7.79 -27.75
N GLN A 470 -20.59 6.62 -28.19
CA GLN A 470 -21.16 5.89 -29.33
C GLN A 470 -22.48 5.19 -28.95
N LEU A 471 -22.54 4.58 -27.76
CA LEU A 471 -23.74 3.93 -27.22
C LEU A 471 -24.87 4.92 -26.88
N LYS A 472 -24.55 6.15 -26.45
CA LYS A 472 -25.56 7.21 -26.18
C LYS A 472 -26.36 7.62 -27.42
N ARG A 473 -25.81 7.44 -28.63
CA ARG A 473 -26.52 7.71 -29.91
C ARG A 473 -27.45 6.58 -30.34
N LEU A 474 -27.21 5.36 -29.89
CA LEU A 474 -28.00 4.17 -30.26
C LEU A 474 -29.25 3.99 -29.40
N PHE A 475 -29.26 4.49 -28.16
CA PHE A 475 -30.37 4.26 -27.22
C PHE A 475 -31.57 5.23 -27.34
N LEU A 476 -31.56 6.20 -28.25
CA LEU A 476 -32.61 7.22 -28.37
C LEU A 476 -33.80 6.83 -29.28
N ARG A 477 -33.99 5.56 -29.61
CA ARG A 477 -35.16 5.09 -30.36
C ARG A 477 -35.70 3.76 -29.82
N ALA A 478 -36.64 3.83 -28.87
CA ALA A 478 -37.97 3.19 -28.91
C ALA A 478 -38.56 2.86 -27.50
N ARG A 479 -39.76 3.44 -27.25
CA ARG A 479 -40.93 2.94 -26.46
C ARG A 479 -40.77 2.73 -24.93
N PRO A 480 -41.85 2.39 -24.17
CA PRO A 480 -43.14 3.07 -23.94
C PRO A 480 -43.41 3.36 -22.43
N GLN A 481 -44.61 3.87 -22.12
CA GLN A 481 -44.99 4.71 -20.97
C GLN A 481 -45.12 4.05 -19.56
N SER A 482 -44.52 2.88 -19.29
CA SER A 482 -44.60 2.21 -17.98
C SER A 482 -43.28 2.18 -17.18
N GLN A 483 -42.27 2.94 -17.59
CA GLN A 483 -40.95 2.94 -16.96
C GLN A 483 -40.61 4.24 -16.20
N LYS A 484 -41.56 5.14 -15.95
CA LYS A 484 -41.25 6.49 -15.38
C LYS A 484 -40.60 6.46 -14.00
N GLU A 485 -40.98 5.53 -13.12
CA GLU A 485 -40.39 5.44 -11.76
C GLU A 485 -39.02 4.75 -11.77
N ALA A 486 -38.86 3.66 -12.53
CA ALA A 486 -37.55 3.02 -12.72
C ALA A 486 -36.56 3.95 -13.43
N LEU A 487 -37.04 4.75 -14.39
CA LEU A 487 -36.25 5.76 -15.08
C LEU A 487 -35.90 6.93 -14.16
N SER A 488 -36.76 7.31 -13.21
CA SER A 488 -36.48 8.34 -12.20
C SER A 488 -35.31 7.92 -11.30
N VAL A 489 -35.39 6.70 -10.75
CA VAL A 489 -34.34 6.13 -9.89
C VAL A 489 -33.04 5.95 -10.69
N LEU A 490 -33.11 5.46 -11.92
CA LEU A 490 -31.93 5.38 -12.79
C LEU A 490 -31.38 6.77 -13.15
N THR A 491 -32.23 7.77 -13.35
CA THR A 491 -31.80 9.14 -13.71
C THR A 491 -31.13 9.81 -12.52
N GLU A 492 -31.64 9.63 -11.30
CA GLU A 492 -30.97 10.09 -10.07
C GLU A 492 -29.65 9.38 -9.87
N ARG A 493 -29.61 8.04 -10.07
CA ARG A 493 -28.37 7.27 -9.97
C ARG A 493 -27.36 7.64 -11.04
N VAL A 494 -27.81 7.92 -12.26
CA VAL A 494 -26.96 8.43 -13.35
C VAL A 494 -26.45 9.83 -13.02
N ALA A 495 -27.28 10.72 -12.48
CA ALA A 495 -26.86 12.05 -12.09
C ALA A 495 -25.88 12.03 -10.90
N GLU A 496 -26.05 11.10 -9.96
CA GLU A 496 -25.10 10.84 -8.87
C GLU A 496 -23.78 10.31 -9.42
N LEU A 497 -23.82 9.30 -10.30
CA LEU A 497 -22.63 8.76 -10.96
C LEU A 497 -21.95 9.79 -11.87
N GLU A 498 -22.68 10.70 -12.52
CA GLU A 498 -22.14 11.79 -13.32
C GLU A 498 -21.45 12.83 -12.43
N ARG A 499 -22.02 13.17 -11.26
CA ARG A 499 -21.36 14.02 -10.26
C ARG A 499 -20.09 13.38 -9.70
N GLU A 500 -20.15 12.08 -9.37
CA GLU A 500 -18.96 11.32 -8.97
C GLU A 500 -17.91 11.33 -10.10
N LEU A 501 -18.32 11.09 -11.35
CA LEU A 501 -17.42 11.05 -12.50
C LEU A 501 -16.77 12.42 -12.78
N ASP A 502 -17.50 13.53 -12.59
CA ASP A 502 -16.96 14.88 -12.75
C ASP A 502 -16.03 15.28 -11.59
N GLU A 503 -16.23 14.71 -10.40
CA GLU A 503 -15.25 14.78 -9.32
C GLU A 503 -14.00 13.94 -9.64
N TYR A 504 -14.17 12.69 -10.09
CA TYR A 504 -13.08 11.83 -10.60
C TYR A 504 -12.26 12.49 -11.70
N ARG A 505 -12.90 13.19 -12.64
CA ARG A 505 -12.20 13.88 -13.74
C ARG A 505 -11.35 15.02 -13.23
N ARG A 506 -11.85 15.82 -12.27
CA ARG A 506 -11.10 16.94 -11.68
C ARG A 506 -9.90 16.43 -10.88
N ASP A 507 -10.08 15.35 -10.15
CA ASP A 507 -9.03 14.73 -9.37
C ASP A 507 -7.97 14.06 -10.25
N SER A 508 -8.39 13.33 -11.29
CA SER A 508 -7.49 12.70 -12.26
C SER A 508 -6.71 13.73 -13.09
N LEU A 509 -7.31 14.87 -13.42
CA LEU A 509 -6.63 15.98 -14.11
C LEU A 509 -5.46 16.52 -13.28
N ARG A 510 -5.65 16.69 -11.96
CA ARG A 510 -4.59 17.18 -11.06
C ARG A 510 -3.46 16.18 -10.89
N VAL A 511 -3.78 14.88 -10.80
CA VAL A 511 -2.78 13.82 -10.75
C VAL A 511 -2.01 13.74 -12.08
N ALA A 512 -2.70 13.89 -13.21
CA ALA A 512 -2.08 13.90 -14.54
C ALA A 512 -1.13 15.10 -14.72
N GLU A 513 -1.50 16.30 -14.27
CA GLU A 513 -0.63 17.48 -14.31
C GLU A 513 0.66 17.29 -13.51
N LEU A 514 0.57 16.65 -12.34
CA LEU A 514 1.74 16.32 -11.52
C LEU A 514 2.64 15.27 -12.19
N MET A 515 2.05 14.28 -12.87
CA MET A 515 2.79 13.25 -13.59
C MET A 515 3.47 13.80 -14.84
N ASP A 516 2.82 14.68 -15.60
CA ASP A 516 3.40 15.34 -16.76
C ASP A 516 4.59 16.24 -16.36
N LEU A 517 4.47 16.97 -15.25
CA LEU A 517 5.56 17.78 -14.69
C LEU A 517 6.76 16.92 -14.25
N ALA A 518 6.52 15.73 -13.70
CA ALA A 518 7.57 14.80 -13.33
C ALA A 518 8.23 14.16 -14.56
N GLU A 519 7.45 13.71 -15.55
CA GLU A 519 7.98 13.09 -16.77
C GLU A 519 8.81 14.08 -17.59
N GLN A 520 8.40 15.36 -17.66
CA GLN A 520 9.18 16.42 -18.32
C GLN A 520 10.53 16.70 -17.66
N ARG A 521 10.64 16.53 -16.33
CA ARG A 521 11.90 16.78 -15.61
C ARG A 521 12.85 15.58 -15.58
N PHE A 522 12.33 14.36 -15.67
CA PHE A 522 13.13 13.13 -15.48
C PHE A 522 13.31 12.28 -16.74
N THR A 523 12.81 12.71 -17.90
CA THR A 523 13.10 12.06 -19.19
C THR A 523 14.44 12.57 -19.76
N PRO A 524 15.49 11.74 -19.86
CA PRO A 524 16.74 12.14 -20.51
C PRO A 524 16.49 12.38 -22.01
N GLY A 525 16.96 13.53 -22.53
CA GLY A 525 16.96 13.82 -23.97
C GLY A 525 15.94 14.86 -24.46
N ILE A 526 15.12 15.44 -23.59
CA ILE A 526 14.31 16.63 -23.93
C ILE A 526 14.91 17.83 -23.18
N SER A 527 15.84 18.55 -23.82
CA SER A 527 16.23 19.86 -23.30
C SER A 527 15.03 20.81 -23.39
N PRO A 528 14.75 21.62 -22.36
CA PRO A 528 13.79 22.71 -22.50
C PRO A 528 14.32 23.63 -23.60
N ASN A 529 13.51 23.83 -24.62
CA ASN A 529 13.82 24.72 -25.74
C ASN A 529 14.05 26.13 -25.16
N THR A 530 15.31 26.50 -24.96
CA THR A 530 15.72 27.86 -24.62
C THR A 530 15.41 28.71 -25.83
N GLY A 531 14.30 29.43 -25.79
CA GLY A 531 13.95 30.42 -26.80
C GLY A 531 15.03 31.48 -26.87
N GLU A 532 15.82 31.42 -27.95
CA GLU A 532 16.67 32.53 -28.38
C GLU A 532 15.82 33.74 -28.75
N ASP A 533 16.18 34.86 -28.12
CA ASP A 533 16.50 36.13 -28.75
C ASP A 533 15.42 36.82 -29.58
N ARG A 534 14.75 37.80 -28.95
CA ARG A 534 14.41 39.07 -29.59
C ARG A 534 14.58 40.22 -28.61
N SER A 535 15.73 40.88 -28.67
CA SER A 535 15.84 42.30 -28.33
C SER A 535 14.80 43.12 -29.12
N PRO A 536 14.27 44.22 -28.56
CA PRO A 536 14.81 45.52 -29.00
C PRO A 536 14.77 46.65 -27.95
N LYS A 537 15.84 47.46 -28.01
CA LYS A 537 16.02 48.86 -27.57
C LYS A 537 15.76 49.26 -26.11
#